data_AF-A0A1I0RH91-F1
#
_entry.id   AF-A0A1I0RH91-F1
#
_cell.length_a   1.000
_cell.length_b   1.000
_cell.length_c   1.000
_cell.angle_alpha   90.00
_cell.angle_beta   90.00
_cell.angle_gamma   90.00
#
_symmetry.space_group_name_H-M   'P 1'
#
loop_
_entity.id
_entity.type
_entity.pdbx_description
1 polymer ?
#
loop_
_entity_poly.entity_id
_entity_poly.type
_entity_poly.pdbx_seq_one_letter_code
_entity_poly.pdbx_strand_id
1 'polypeptide(L)'
;MGIAKGPASAVMSMITSEQLDVDAFMDDQSYTPVVMSILTSYGLNEGEDRLLLLRFVLEKGANPNTNCKSGYNSLHVAVQQEKLVREMELLMDFGGDPNLADRNGGTVAYWAIQAFPWRTEGEERQQHLRVLEKIMMAGADLDRKNKFGVTPRAWLERSPEDVKVLVAKCEALEPVYTPSLVLQPVFPTRLTYPEVAKQIWQQMVPPMGQADTVQGELLRALEKLRDEAQRNGNINYFDSHLQLAKFVMDTLINTGGFDKKTQTKIKSSAKQLMKAGSPYLEDDVYDYLVDKVCEFYLKHSTPIPHIHNPNILC
;
A
#
# COMPACT_ATOMS: atom_id res chain seq x y z
N MET A 1 4.68 -8.58 19.24
CA MET A 1 5.41 -9.78 19.72
C MET A 1 4.52 -11.02 19.89
N GLY A 2 3.29 -10.89 20.43
CA GLY A 2 2.37 -12.04 20.64
C GLY A 2 2.05 -12.85 19.38
N ILE A 3 1.61 -12.20 18.30
CA ILE A 3 1.27 -12.88 17.02
C ILE A 3 2.47 -13.63 16.41
N ALA A 4 3.70 -13.17 16.67
CA ALA A 4 4.91 -13.73 16.08
C ALA A 4 5.46 -14.96 16.84
N LYS A 5 5.10 -15.16 18.12
CA LYS A 5 5.76 -16.15 18.99
C LYS A 5 4.87 -16.82 20.05
N GLY A 6 3.61 -16.41 20.21
CA GLY A 6 2.69 -16.93 21.23
C GLY A 6 1.61 -17.88 20.66
N PRO A 7 1.05 -18.77 21.48
CA PRO A 7 -0.08 -19.61 21.05
C PRO A 7 -1.31 -18.73 20.76
N ALA A 8 -2.16 -19.16 19.81
CA ALA A 8 -3.33 -18.40 19.38
C ALA A 8 -4.23 -17.98 20.56
N SER A 9 -4.41 -18.87 21.54
CA SER A 9 -5.19 -18.63 22.76
C SER A 9 -4.67 -17.45 23.61
N ALA A 10 -3.36 -17.32 23.76
CA ALA A 10 -2.77 -16.20 24.49
C ALA A 10 -2.98 -14.89 23.75
N VAL A 11 -2.82 -14.89 22.41
CA VAL A 11 -3.06 -13.70 21.58
C VAL A 11 -4.51 -13.24 21.67
N MET A 12 -5.48 -14.16 21.56
CA MET A 12 -6.91 -13.85 21.69
C MET A 12 -7.26 -13.29 23.08
N SER A 13 -6.66 -13.83 24.14
CA SER A 13 -6.84 -13.33 25.50
C SER A 13 -6.33 -11.89 25.62
N MET A 14 -5.15 -11.58 25.08
CA MET A 14 -4.57 -10.23 25.12
C MET A 14 -5.44 -9.23 24.36
N ILE A 15 -5.87 -9.56 23.13
CA ILE A 15 -6.75 -8.69 22.32
C ILE A 15 -8.02 -8.34 23.12
N THR A 16 -8.59 -9.32 23.82
CA THR A 16 -9.82 -9.12 24.61
C THR A 16 -9.58 -8.32 25.88
N SER A 17 -8.56 -8.66 26.67
CA SER A 17 -8.31 -8.02 27.97
C SER A 17 -7.85 -6.58 27.83
N GLU A 18 -7.08 -6.28 26.79
CA GLU A 18 -6.49 -4.96 26.55
C GLU A 18 -7.31 -4.12 25.54
N GLN A 19 -8.40 -4.67 24.98
CA GLN A 19 -9.23 -4.02 23.96
C GLN A 19 -8.40 -3.51 22.77
N LEU A 20 -7.48 -4.35 22.28
CA LEU A 20 -6.59 -3.98 21.20
C LEU A 20 -7.37 -3.74 19.91
N ASP A 21 -6.99 -2.67 19.19
CA ASP A 21 -7.50 -2.39 17.86
C ASP A 21 -7.05 -3.48 16.87
N VAL A 22 -8.03 -4.21 16.33
CA VAL A 22 -7.80 -5.33 15.39
C VAL A 22 -7.45 -4.86 13.98
N ASP A 23 -7.61 -3.57 13.69
CA ASP A 23 -7.16 -2.91 12.45
C ASP A 23 -5.82 -2.19 12.60
N ALA A 24 -5.13 -2.36 13.73
CA ALA A 24 -3.83 -1.78 13.97
C ALA A 24 -2.74 -2.30 13.01
N PHE A 25 -1.67 -1.52 12.88
CA PHE A 25 -0.48 -1.87 12.11
C PHE A 25 0.66 -2.30 13.05
N MET A 26 1.37 -3.37 12.69
CA MET A 26 2.33 -4.06 13.57
C MET A 26 3.76 -3.49 13.54
N ASP A 27 4.17 -2.87 12.43
CA ASP A 27 5.49 -2.27 12.26
C ASP A 27 5.44 -0.99 11.43
N ASP A 28 6.40 -0.09 11.65
CA ASP A 28 6.45 1.25 11.07
C ASP A 28 7.08 1.30 9.66
N GLN A 29 7.74 0.23 9.24
CA GLN A 29 8.42 0.14 7.95
C GLN A 29 7.47 -0.31 6.84
N SER A 30 6.76 -1.41 7.07
CA SER A 30 5.88 -2.08 6.11
C SER A 30 4.40 -1.77 6.34
N TYR A 31 4.05 -1.19 7.49
CA TYR A 31 2.66 -0.98 7.92
C TYR A 31 1.85 -2.25 7.67
N THR A 32 2.29 -3.37 8.24
CA THR A 32 1.59 -4.64 8.11
C THR A 32 0.36 -4.65 9.03
N PRO A 33 -0.87 -4.77 8.49
CA PRO A 33 -2.07 -4.89 9.31
C PRO A 33 -2.03 -6.14 10.19
N VAL A 34 -2.64 -6.10 11.38
CA VAL A 34 -2.76 -7.27 12.27
C VAL A 34 -3.29 -8.49 11.51
N VAL A 35 -4.35 -8.32 10.70
CA VAL A 35 -4.93 -9.41 9.89
C VAL A 35 -3.93 -10.05 8.94
N MET A 36 -3.04 -9.27 8.30
CA MET A 36 -2.01 -9.79 7.41
C MET A 36 -0.89 -10.49 8.19
N SER A 37 -0.51 -9.93 9.34
CA SER A 37 0.54 -10.48 10.18
C SER A 37 0.23 -11.90 10.69
N ILE A 38 -1.05 -12.23 10.86
CA ILE A 38 -1.52 -13.58 11.21
C ILE A 38 -1.19 -14.58 10.08
N LEU A 39 -1.37 -14.18 8.82
CA LEU A 39 -1.09 -15.02 7.65
C LEU A 39 0.40 -15.27 7.47
N THR A 40 1.24 -14.26 7.73
CA THR A 40 2.68 -14.32 7.51
C THR A 40 3.47 -14.75 8.75
N SER A 41 2.81 -15.10 9.86
CA SER A 41 3.49 -15.45 11.11
C SER A 41 4.11 -16.84 11.07
N TYR A 42 5.42 -16.90 11.31
CA TYR A 42 6.17 -18.15 11.56
C TYR A 42 5.90 -18.77 12.95
N GLY A 43 5.26 -18.02 13.86
CA GLY A 43 4.92 -18.52 15.20
C GLY A 43 3.66 -19.38 15.23
N LEU A 44 2.79 -19.23 14.23
CA LEU A 44 1.57 -20.02 14.05
C LEU A 44 1.86 -21.17 13.07
N ASN A 45 2.65 -22.14 13.54
CA ASN A 45 3.10 -23.27 12.71
C ASN A 45 1.96 -24.25 12.37
N GLU A 46 0.90 -24.29 13.19
CA GLU A 46 -0.28 -25.11 12.93
C GLU A 46 -1.32 -24.30 12.14
N GLY A 47 -1.78 -24.85 11.01
CA GLY A 47 -2.80 -24.20 10.17
C GLY A 47 -4.11 -23.94 10.91
N GLU A 48 -4.48 -24.80 11.87
CA GLU A 48 -5.70 -24.60 12.68
C GLU A 48 -5.59 -23.39 13.62
N ASP A 49 -4.44 -23.20 14.28
CA ASP A 49 -4.21 -22.05 15.15
C ASP A 49 -4.27 -20.74 14.37
N ARG A 50 -3.71 -20.72 13.16
CA ARG A 50 -3.79 -19.57 12.25
C ARG A 50 -5.23 -19.27 11.86
N LEU A 51 -5.97 -20.28 11.42
CA LEU A 51 -7.36 -20.12 11.00
C LEU A 51 -8.26 -19.68 12.16
N LEU A 52 -8.04 -20.22 13.37
CA LEU A 52 -8.76 -19.85 14.58
C LEU A 52 -8.54 -18.39 14.94
N LEU A 53 -7.29 -17.94 14.96
CA LEU A 53 -6.95 -16.55 15.28
C LEU A 53 -7.48 -15.59 14.20
N LEU A 54 -7.36 -15.96 12.92
CA LEU A 54 -7.89 -15.18 11.81
C LEU A 54 -9.40 -15.00 11.93
N ARG A 55 -10.14 -16.09 12.18
CA ARG A 55 -11.59 -16.04 12.43
C ARG A 55 -11.92 -15.11 13.59
N PHE A 56 -11.20 -15.24 14.70
CA PHE A 56 -11.44 -14.43 15.89
C PHE A 56 -11.29 -12.92 15.61
N VAL A 57 -10.23 -12.49 14.91
CA VAL A 57 -10.04 -11.06 14.62
C VAL A 57 -11.08 -10.53 13.62
N LEU A 58 -11.48 -11.34 12.64
CA LEU A 58 -12.53 -10.99 11.69
C LEU A 58 -13.90 -10.86 12.37
N GLU A 59 -14.24 -11.75 13.30
CA GLU A 59 -15.46 -11.66 14.14
C GLU A 59 -15.44 -10.44 15.07
N LYS A 60 -14.25 -9.94 15.43
CA LYS A 60 -14.06 -8.70 16.18
C LYS A 60 -14.12 -7.44 15.31
N GLY A 61 -14.32 -7.58 14.00
CA GLY A 61 -14.49 -6.47 13.07
C GLY A 61 -13.24 -6.07 12.31
N ALA A 62 -12.17 -6.88 12.32
CA ALA A 62 -10.98 -6.60 11.49
C ALA A 62 -11.37 -6.50 10.01
N ASN A 63 -10.88 -5.48 9.33
CA ASN A 63 -11.16 -5.25 7.93
C ASN A 63 -10.26 -6.15 7.05
N PRO A 64 -10.81 -7.14 6.31
CA PRO A 64 -10.01 -8.03 5.47
C PRO A 64 -9.36 -7.31 4.28
N ASN A 65 -9.82 -6.09 4.00
CA ASN A 65 -9.44 -5.30 2.86
C ASN A 65 -8.26 -4.37 3.13
N THR A 66 -7.79 -4.25 4.38
CA THR A 66 -6.70 -3.33 4.73
C THR A 66 -5.42 -3.67 3.98
N ASN A 67 -4.89 -2.70 3.23
CA ASN A 67 -3.62 -2.84 2.54
C ASN A 67 -2.45 -2.54 3.51
N CYS A 68 -1.27 -3.09 3.24
CA CYS A 68 0.01 -2.67 3.82
C CYS A 68 0.66 -1.57 2.98
N LYS A 69 1.76 -0.96 3.45
CA LYS A 69 2.42 0.18 2.76
C LYS A 69 2.66 -0.13 1.28
N SER A 70 3.00 -1.38 0.95
CA SER A 70 3.26 -1.90 -0.40
C SER A 70 2.03 -2.13 -1.28
N GLY A 71 0.83 -1.82 -0.79
CA GLY A 71 -0.43 -1.99 -1.50
C GLY A 71 -1.00 -3.41 -1.46
N TYR A 72 -0.32 -4.39 -0.86
CA TYR A 72 -0.90 -5.73 -0.70
C TYR A 72 -1.91 -5.74 0.45
N ASN A 73 -3.00 -6.50 0.32
CA ASN A 73 -3.89 -6.82 1.46
C ASN A 73 -3.76 -8.31 1.83
N SER A 74 -4.49 -8.75 2.86
CA SER A 74 -4.48 -10.14 3.31
C SER A 74 -4.86 -11.14 2.21
N LEU A 75 -5.81 -10.78 1.34
CA LEU A 75 -6.18 -11.63 0.20
C LEU A 75 -5.04 -11.80 -0.80
N HIS A 76 -4.28 -10.73 -1.12
CA HIS A 76 -3.11 -10.83 -2.00
C HIS A 76 -2.07 -11.83 -1.45
N VAL A 77 -1.81 -11.77 -0.14
CA VAL A 77 -0.86 -12.69 0.51
C VAL A 77 -1.38 -14.11 0.47
N ALA A 78 -2.67 -14.31 0.71
CA ALA A 78 -3.29 -15.62 0.77
C ALA A 78 -3.32 -16.29 -0.63
N VAL A 79 -3.65 -15.57 -1.71
CA VAL A 79 -3.66 -16.13 -3.09
C VAL A 79 -2.28 -16.51 -3.62
N GLN A 80 -1.22 -15.88 -3.13
CA GLN A 80 0.16 -16.21 -3.52
C GLN A 80 0.72 -17.45 -2.79
N GLN A 81 0.03 -17.94 -1.75
CA GLN A 81 0.49 -19.07 -0.95
C GLN A 81 -0.49 -20.23 -1.06
N GLU A 82 -0.08 -21.29 -1.75
CA GLU A 82 -0.87 -22.52 -1.94
C GLU A 82 -1.38 -23.12 -0.61
N LYS A 83 -0.67 -22.91 0.51
CA LYS A 83 -1.04 -23.43 1.82
C LYS A 83 -2.14 -22.65 2.54
N LEU A 84 -2.54 -21.49 2.03
CA LEU A 84 -3.47 -20.57 2.69
C LEU A 84 -4.90 -20.64 2.11
N VAL A 85 -5.29 -21.74 1.44
CA VAL A 85 -6.60 -21.84 0.78
C VAL A 85 -7.77 -21.65 1.75
N ARG A 86 -7.66 -22.17 2.97
CA ARG A 86 -8.72 -22.03 4.00
C ARG A 86 -8.81 -20.60 4.52
N GLU A 87 -7.68 -19.92 4.66
CA GLU A 87 -7.60 -18.52 5.06
C GLU A 87 -8.09 -17.60 3.95
N MET A 88 -7.78 -17.89 2.69
CA MET A 88 -8.36 -17.21 1.52
C MET A 88 -9.88 -17.30 1.56
N GLU A 89 -10.41 -18.52 1.74
CA GLU A 89 -11.84 -18.76 1.78
C GLU A 89 -12.51 -17.96 2.93
N LEU A 90 -11.91 -17.97 4.11
CA LEU A 90 -12.39 -17.23 5.27
C LEU A 90 -12.37 -15.71 5.06
N LEU A 91 -11.32 -15.17 4.46
CA LEU A 91 -11.24 -13.73 4.13
C LEU A 91 -12.34 -13.33 3.14
N MET A 92 -12.64 -14.19 2.15
CA MET A 92 -13.75 -13.96 1.22
C MET A 92 -15.11 -14.02 1.93
N ASP A 93 -15.30 -14.95 2.87
CA ASP A 93 -16.53 -15.04 3.68
C ASP A 93 -16.80 -13.79 4.53
N PHE A 94 -15.75 -13.04 4.88
CA PHE A 94 -15.83 -11.78 5.61
C PHE A 94 -15.80 -10.53 4.72
N GLY A 95 -16.05 -10.66 3.41
CA GLY A 95 -16.19 -9.52 2.51
C GLY A 95 -14.87 -9.01 1.93
N GLY A 96 -13.91 -9.92 1.74
CA GLY A 96 -12.68 -9.63 1.01
C GLY A 96 -12.96 -9.19 -0.44
N ASP A 97 -12.37 -8.06 -0.83
CA ASP A 97 -12.59 -7.40 -2.10
C ASP A 97 -11.59 -7.90 -3.18
N PRO A 98 -12.09 -8.56 -4.25
CA PRO A 98 -11.23 -9.10 -5.30
C PRO A 98 -10.62 -8.04 -6.23
N ASN A 99 -11.12 -6.79 -6.16
CA ASN A 99 -10.79 -5.70 -7.06
C ASN A 99 -9.79 -4.70 -6.47
N LEU A 100 -9.40 -4.86 -5.21
CA LEU A 100 -8.31 -4.09 -4.63
C LEU A 100 -7.01 -4.41 -5.35
N ALA A 101 -6.29 -3.34 -5.71
CA ALA A 101 -5.06 -3.42 -6.46
C ALA A 101 -3.85 -3.14 -5.58
N ASP A 102 -2.77 -3.88 -5.81
CA ASP A 102 -1.46 -3.58 -5.23
C ASP A 102 -0.83 -2.31 -5.82
N ARG A 103 0.38 -1.95 -5.36
CA ARG A 103 1.13 -0.80 -5.89
C ARG A 103 1.41 -0.87 -7.39
N ASN A 104 1.43 -2.06 -7.98
CA ASN A 104 1.63 -2.26 -9.41
C ASN A 104 0.31 -2.28 -10.18
N GLY A 105 -0.83 -2.11 -9.52
CA GLY A 105 -2.15 -2.18 -10.14
C GLY A 105 -2.66 -3.60 -10.36
N GLY A 106 -1.97 -4.63 -9.85
CA GLY A 106 -2.43 -6.01 -9.91
C GLY A 106 -3.52 -6.24 -8.89
N THR A 107 -4.71 -6.68 -9.33
CA THR A 107 -5.84 -7.00 -8.44
C THR A 107 -5.68 -8.35 -7.76
N VAL A 108 -6.47 -8.66 -6.73
CA VAL A 108 -6.51 -10.02 -6.15
C VAL A 108 -6.86 -11.05 -7.24
N ALA A 109 -7.81 -10.73 -8.12
CA ALA A 109 -8.15 -11.60 -9.25
C ALA A 109 -6.99 -11.84 -10.22
N TYR A 110 -6.18 -10.81 -10.50
CA TYR A 110 -4.94 -10.95 -11.29
C TYR A 110 -4.03 -12.01 -10.67
N TRP A 111 -3.76 -11.91 -9.38
CA TRP A 111 -2.86 -12.82 -8.67
C TRP A 111 -3.44 -14.22 -8.52
N ALA A 112 -4.75 -14.35 -8.26
CA ALA A 112 -5.43 -15.65 -8.14
C ALA A 112 -5.37 -16.48 -9.42
N ILE A 113 -5.50 -15.84 -10.59
CA ILE A 113 -5.41 -16.52 -11.90
C ILE A 113 -3.94 -16.80 -12.24
N GLN A 114 -3.05 -15.84 -12.01
CA GLN A 114 -1.63 -15.97 -12.35
C GLN A 114 -0.92 -17.04 -11.51
N ALA A 115 -1.25 -17.15 -10.22
CA ALA A 115 -0.67 -18.12 -9.29
C ALA A 115 -1.48 -19.43 -9.18
N PHE A 116 -2.51 -19.63 -10.02
CA PHE A 116 -3.36 -20.81 -9.93
C PHE A 116 -2.53 -22.10 -10.10
N PRO A 117 -2.54 -23.03 -9.13
CA PRO A 117 -1.65 -24.19 -9.17
C PRO A 117 -2.10 -25.19 -10.22
N TRP A 118 -1.38 -25.27 -11.34
CA TRP A 118 -1.78 -26.13 -12.47
C TRP A 118 -1.48 -27.61 -12.26
N ARG A 119 -0.69 -27.97 -11.23
CA ARG A 119 -0.30 -29.37 -10.94
C ARG A 119 -1.10 -30.02 -9.81
N THR A 120 -1.99 -29.29 -9.15
CA THR A 120 -2.81 -29.86 -8.06
C THR A 120 -3.96 -30.69 -8.61
N GLU A 121 -4.25 -31.80 -7.95
CA GLU A 121 -5.29 -32.77 -8.30
C GLU A 121 -6.17 -33.08 -7.09
N GLY A 122 -7.28 -33.79 -7.32
CA GLY A 122 -8.16 -34.26 -6.25
C GLY A 122 -8.78 -33.13 -5.43
N GLU A 123 -8.84 -33.33 -4.11
CA GLU A 123 -9.51 -32.41 -3.17
C GLU A 123 -8.85 -31.03 -3.12
N GLU A 124 -7.51 -30.98 -3.18
CA GLU A 124 -6.75 -29.73 -3.16
C GLU A 124 -7.10 -28.86 -4.36
N ARG A 125 -7.22 -29.46 -5.56
CA ARG A 125 -7.67 -28.73 -6.76
C ARG A 125 -9.07 -28.15 -6.57
N GLN A 126 -9.99 -28.93 -6.00
CA GLN A 126 -11.36 -28.48 -5.75
C GLN A 126 -11.40 -27.31 -4.75
N GLN A 127 -10.52 -27.29 -3.74
CA GLN A 127 -10.41 -26.15 -2.82
C GLN A 127 -9.97 -24.88 -3.56
N HIS A 128 -8.97 -24.96 -4.43
CA HIS A 128 -8.52 -23.81 -5.24
C HIS A 128 -9.60 -23.32 -6.22
N LEU A 129 -10.31 -24.23 -6.88
CA LEU A 129 -11.43 -23.90 -7.76
C LEU A 129 -12.57 -23.20 -6.99
N ARG A 130 -12.91 -23.67 -5.78
CA ARG A 130 -13.92 -23.02 -4.93
C ARG A 130 -13.52 -21.60 -4.55
N VAL A 131 -12.25 -21.36 -4.20
CA VAL A 131 -11.77 -19.99 -3.90
C VAL A 131 -11.87 -19.11 -5.15
N LEU A 132 -11.45 -19.62 -6.31
CA LEU A 132 -11.56 -18.87 -7.56
C LEU A 132 -13.01 -18.55 -7.92
N GLU A 133 -13.92 -19.51 -7.76
CA GLU A 133 -15.36 -19.32 -7.94
C GLU A 133 -15.88 -18.20 -7.04
N LYS A 134 -15.51 -18.20 -5.74
CA LYS A 134 -15.89 -17.12 -4.82
C LYS A 134 -15.37 -15.75 -5.27
N ILE A 135 -14.12 -15.68 -5.75
CA ILE A 135 -13.54 -14.43 -6.28
C ILE A 135 -14.35 -13.92 -7.47
N MET A 136 -14.71 -14.80 -8.40
CA MET A 136 -15.53 -14.42 -9.57
C MET A 136 -16.94 -13.99 -9.15
N MET A 137 -17.58 -14.76 -8.28
CA MET A 137 -18.93 -14.47 -7.78
C MET A 137 -18.99 -13.20 -6.92
N ALA A 138 -17.85 -12.76 -6.36
CA ALA A 138 -17.72 -11.47 -5.70
C ALA A 138 -17.60 -10.27 -6.69
N GLY A 139 -17.67 -10.52 -8.00
CA GLY A 139 -17.64 -9.48 -9.04
C GLY A 139 -16.23 -9.02 -9.39
N ALA A 140 -15.27 -9.95 -9.46
CA ALA A 140 -13.92 -9.65 -9.90
C ALA A 140 -13.89 -9.05 -11.33
N ASP A 141 -13.26 -7.89 -11.48
CA ASP A 141 -12.99 -7.24 -12.76
C ASP A 141 -11.76 -7.88 -13.42
N LEU A 142 -11.99 -8.60 -14.51
CA LEU A 142 -10.95 -9.29 -15.26
C LEU A 142 -10.30 -8.44 -16.35
N ASP A 143 -10.82 -7.24 -16.60
CA ASP A 143 -10.42 -6.35 -17.70
C ASP A 143 -9.65 -5.12 -17.20
N ARG A 144 -9.55 -4.93 -15.89
CA ARG A 144 -8.70 -3.92 -15.28
C ARG A 144 -7.23 -4.15 -15.60
N LYS A 145 -6.59 -3.13 -16.18
CA LYS A 145 -5.15 -3.12 -16.47
C LYS A 145 -4.34 -2.71 -15.25
N ASN A 146 -3.27 -3.44 -14.98
CA ASN A 146 -2.22 -3.02 -14.06
C ASN A 146 -1.32 -1.93 -14.71
N LYS A 147 -0.32 -1.43 -13.97
CA LYS A 147 0.63 -0.40 -14.46
C LYS A 147 1.48 -0.84 -15.65
N PHE A 148 1.53 -2.14 -15.94
CA PHE A 148 2.22 -2.71 -17.10
C PHE A 148 1.26 -3.00 -18.27
N GLY A 149 -0.02 -2.63 -18.17
CA GLY A 149 -1.02 -2.85 -19.21
C GLY A 149 -1.56 -4.28 -19.28
N VAL A 150 -1.26 -5.14 -18.30
CA VAL A 150 -1.70 -6.54 -18.24
C VAL A 150 -2.98 -6.66 -17.43
N THR A 151 -3.94 -7.46 -17.90
CA THR A 151 -5.21 -7.73 -17.22
C THR A 151 -5.24 -9.14 -16.61
N PRO A 152 -6.12 -9.42 -15.63
CA PRO A 152 -6.39 -10.79 -15.19
C PRO A 152 -6.79 -11.72 -16.35
N ARG A 153 -7.61 -11.23 -17.30
CA ARG A 153 -8.03 -11.99 -18.48
C ARG A 153 -6.85 -12.48 -19.33
N ALA A 154 -5.78 -11.68 -19.45
CA ALA A 154 -4.59 -12.09 -20.19
C ALA A 154 -3.88 -13.32 -19.56
N TRP A 155 -4.00 -13.51 -18.24
CA TRP A 155 -3.53 -14.73 -17.58
C TRP A 155 -4.51 -15.89 -17.75
N LEU A 156 -5.82 -15.62 -17.71
CA LEU A 156 -6.87 -16.63 -17.87
C LEU A 156 -6.77 -17.38 -19.20
N GLU A 157 -6.43 -16.68 -20.29
CA GLU A 157 -6.24 -17.29 -21.62
C GLU A 157 -5.16 -18.38 -21.63
N ARG A 158 -4.22 -18.34 -20.68
CA ARG A 158 -3.11 -19.28 -20.51
C ARG A 158 -3.36 -20.30 -19.39
N SER A 159 -4.51 -20.22 -18.71
CA SER A 159 -4.88 -21.12 -17.61
C SER A 159 -5.46 -22.45 -18.11
N PRO A 160 -5.48 -23.49 -17.25
CA PRO A 160 -6.13 -24.77 -17.54
C PRO A 160 -7.60 -24.65 -17.99
N GLU A 161 -8.09 -25.62 -18.75
CA GLU A 161 -9.43 -25.57 -19.35
C GLU A 161 -10.55 -25.51 -18.33
N ASP A 162 -10.45 -26.26 -17.24
CA ASP A 162 -11.42 -26.26 -16.17
C ASP A 162 -11.52 -24.90 -15.45
N VAL A 163 -10.40 -24.18 -15.32
CA VAL A 163 -10.36 -22.80 -14.80
C VAL A 163 -11.11 -21.85 -15.74
N LYS A 164 -10.84 -21.93 -17.04
CA LYS A 164 -11.52 -21.09 -18.05
C LYS A 164 -13.03 -21.36 -18.07
N VAL A 165 -13.42 -22.63 -18.01
CA VAL A 165 -14.83 -23.05 -17.95
C VAL A 165 -15.50 -22.55 -16.68
N LEU A 166 -14.83 -22.64 -15.52
CA LEU A 166 -15.35 -22.11 -14.26
C LEU A 166 -15.58 -20.60 -14.34
N VAL A 167 -14.59 -19.83 -14.81
CA VAL A 167 -14.70 -18.38 -14.92
C VAL A 167 -15.81 -17.99 -15.90
N ALA A 168 -15.90 -18.63 -17.07
CA ALA A 168 -16.97 -18.37 -18.04
C ALA A 168 -18.37 -18.66 -17.46
N LYS A 169 -18.51 -19.71 -16.65
CA LYS A 169 -19.77 -19.99 -15.92
C LYS A 169 -20.10 -18.88 -14.94
N CYS A 170 -19.11 -18.35 -14.21
CA CYS A 170 -19.32 -17.26 -13.28
C CYS A 170 -19.68 -15.95 -14.01
N GLU A 171 -18.97 -15.58 -15.08
CA GLU A 171 -19.26 -14.39 -15.89
C GLU A 171 -20.68 -14.42 -16.46
N ALA A 172 -21.17 -15.59 -16.87
CA ALA A 172 -22.55 -15.77 -17.36
C ALA A 172 -23.64 -15.51 -16.31
N LEU A 173 -23.29 -15.50 -15.02
CA LEU A 173 -24.19 -15.13 -13.93
C LEU A 173 -24.20 -13.63 -13.64
N GLU A 174 -23.37 -12.85 -14.36
CA GLU A 174 -23.23 -11.39 -14.23
C GLU A 174 -23.05 -10.93 -12.76
N PRO A 175 -22.08 -11.50 -12.01
CA PRO A 175 -21.85 -11.13 -10.62
C PRO A 175 -21.45 -9.66 -10.50
N VAL A 176 -22.09 -8.94 -9.60
CA VAL A 176 -21.84 -7.52 -9.36
C VAL A 176 -21.08 -7.34 -8.06
N TYR A 177 -19.90 -6.73 -8.15
CA TYR A 177 -19.16 -6.32 -6.96
C TYR A 177 -19.94 -5.27 -6.17
N THR A 178 -20.12 -5.55 -4.88
CA THR A 178 -20.76 -4.62 -3.94
C THR A 178 -19.70 -4.12 -2.94
N PRO A 179 -19.34 -2.83 -2.95
CA PRO A 179 -18.32 -2.30 -2.05
C PRO A 179 -18.68 -2.48 -0.58
N SER A 180 -17.68 -2.85 0.24
CA SER A 180 -17.84 -2.90 1.69
C SER A 180 -18.12 -1.51 2.25
N LEU A 181 -19.05 -1.42 3.23
CA LEU A 181 -19.33 -0.21 3.99
C LEU A 181 -18.27 0.05 5.08
N VAL A 182 -17.43 -0.94 5.39
CA VAL A 182 -16.32 -0.79 6.34
C VAL A 182 -15.21 -0.02 5.63
N LEU A 183 -15.07 1.27 5.98
CA LEU A 183 -14.00 2.12 5.47
C LEU A 183 -12.65 1.48 5.80
N GLN A 184 -11.73 1.48 4.83
CA GLN A 184 -10.36 1.09 5.11
C GLN A 184 -9.76 2.06 6.15
N PRO A 185 -9.04 1.55 7.15
CA PRO A 185 -8.25 2.41 8.01
C PRO A 185 -7.21 3.10 7.12
N VAL A 186 -7.14 4.44 7.21
CA VAL A 186 -6.12 5.21 6.51
C VAL A 186 -4.77 4.86 7.13
N PHE A 187 -3.75 4.65 6.30
CA PHE A 187 -2.39 4.47 6.81
C PHE A 187 -2.05 5.60 7.79
N PRO A 188 -1.67 5.27 9.03
CA PRO A 188 -1.30 6.29 9.99
C PRO A 188 -0.03 6.98 9.46
N THR A 189 -0.16 8.25 9.10
CA THR A 189 0.99 9.08 8.74
C THR A 189 1.54 9.75 9.98
N ARG A 190 2.85 9.99 10.06
CA ARG A 190 3.43 10.88 11.08
C ARG A 190 3.30 12.37 10.72
N LEU A 191 2.64 12.68 9.59
CA LEU A 191 2.36 14.04 9.16
C LEU A 191 1.39 14.73 10.11
N THR A 192 1.66 16.00 10.38
CA THR A 192 0.73 16.90 11.05
C THR A 192 -0.44 17.26 10.11
N TYR A 193 -0.20 17.29 8.80
CA TYR A 193 -1.19 17.71 7.79
C TYR A 193 -1.41 16.67 6.66
N PRO A 194 -1.84 15.42 6.97
CA PRO A 194 -1.97 14.36 5.98
C PRO A 194 -2.95 14.67 4.85
N GLU A 195 -4.11 15.22 5.19
CA GLU A 195 -5.13 15.54 4.18
C GLU A 195 -4.69 16.68 3.25
N VAL A 196 -3.90 17.63 3.76
CA VAL A 196 -3.32 18.71 2.95
C VAL A 196 -2.27 18.16 2.00
N ALA A 197 -1.36 17.30 2.49
CA ALA A 197 -0.36 16.63 1.65
C ALA A 197 -1.03 15.81 0.54
N LYS A 198 -2.07 15.04 0.88
CA LYS A 198 -2.88 14.27 -0.07
C LYS A 198 -3.55 15.16 -1.11
N GLN A 199 -4.13 16.29 -0.69
CA GLN A 199 -4.75 17.25 -1.60
C GLN A 199 -3.74 17.84 -2.58
N ILE A 200 -2.56 18.28 -2.10
CA ILE A 200 -1.48 18.78 -2.96
C ILE A 200 -1.07 17.71 -3.95
N TRP A 201 -0.85 16.47 -3.49
CA TRP A 201 -0.46 15.37 -4.36
C TRP A 201 -1.48 15.11 -5.48
N GLN A 202 -2.77 15.01 -5.13
CA GLN A 202 -3.82 14.68 -6.08
C GLN A 202 -4.12 15.80 -7.08
N GLN A 203 -3.97 17.06 -6.66
CA GLN A 203 -4.39 18.21 -7.48
C GLN A 203 -3.23 18.88 -8.21
N MET A 204 -1.99 18.73 -7.72
CA MET A 204 -0.86 19.55 -8.15
C MET A 204 0.37 18.76 -8.57
N VAL A 205 0.45 17.45 -8.29
CA VAL A 205 1.57 16.61 -8.71
C VAL A 205 1.15 15.80 -9.94
N PRO A 206 1.80 16.00 -11.10
CA PRO A 206 1.47 15.23 -12.29
C PRO A 206 1.97 13.79 -12.16
N PRO A 207 1.35 12.83 -12.90
CA PRO A 207 1.77 11.44 -12.88
C PRO A 207 3.20 11.25 -13.42
N MET A 208 3.68 12.16 -14.26
CA MET A 208 5.03 12.19 -14.82
C MET A 208 5.49 13.64 -14.99
N GLY A 209 6.79 13.87 -14.88
CA GLY A 209 7.38 15.19 -15.11
C GLY A 209 7.49 16.06 -13.84
N GLN A 210 7.87 17.32 -14.04
CA GLN A 210 7.84 18.36 -13.02
C GLN A 210 6.42 18.89 -12.87
N ALA A 211 6.06 19.31 -11.66
CA ALA A 211 4.76 19.92 -11.41
C ALA A 211 4.71 21.37 -11.93
N ASP A 212 3.56 21.77 -12.46
CA ASP A 212 3.34 23.14 -12.96
C ASP A 212 3.23 24.18 -11.82
N THR A 213 3.14 23.72 -10.58
CA THR A 213 2.99 24.56 -9.39
C THR A 213 4.13 24.34 -8.40
N VAL A 214 4.52 25.40 -7.69
CA VAL A 214 5.59 25.34 -6.68
C VAL A 214 5.18 24.38 -5.56
N GLN A 215 3.92 24.42 -5.15
CA GLN A 215 3.38 23.54 -4.09
C GLN A 215 3.46 22.07 -4.50
N GLY A 216 3.05 21.74 -5.73
CA GLY A 216 3.18 20.39 -6.27
C GLY A 216 4.65 19.97 -6.39
N GLU A 217 5.51 20.84 -6.91
CA GLU A 217 6.92 20.50 -7.13
C GLU A 217 7.67 20.27 -5.82
N LEU A 218 7.35 21.04 -4.78
CA LEU A 218 7.91 20.86 -3.44
C LEU A 218 7.62 19.47 -2.89
N LEU A 219 6.37 19.02 -3.00
CA LEU A 219 5.96 17.70 -2.50
C LEU A 219 6.56 16.59 -3.36
N ARG A 220 6.52 16.74 -4.69
CA ARG A 220 7.13 15.80 -5.64
C ARG A 220 8.64 15.64 -5.41
N ALA A 221 9.34 16.74 -5.16
CA ALA A 221 10.78 16.75 -4.89
C ALA A 221 11.12 15.94 -3.64
N LEU A 222 10.37 16.14 -2.55
CA LEU A 222 10.56 15.39 -1.30
C LEU A 222 10.33 13.89 -1.49
N GLU A 223 9.26 13.50 -2.18
CA GLU A 223 8.98 12.08 -2.42
C GLU A 223 10.00 11.43 -3.36
N LYS A 224 10.51 12.15 -4.37
CA LYS A 224 11.58 11.64 -5.24
C LYS A 224 12.88 11.44 -4.46
N LEU A 225 13.23 12.35 -3.55
CA LEU A 225 14.39 12.20 -2.66
C LEU A 225 14.21 11.03 -1.69
N ARG A 226 13.00 10.89 -1.10
CA ARG A 226 12.65 9.81 -0.18
C ARG A 226 12.79 8.45 -0.86
N ASP A 227 12.19 8.28 -2.04
CA ASP A 227 12.24 7.04 -2.82
C ASP A 227 13.69 6.68 -3.19
N GLU A 228 14.48 7.63 -3.65
CA GLU A 228 15.88 7.37 -4.03
C GLU A 228 16.73 6.92 -2.82
N ALA A 229 16.56 7.55 -1.67
CA ALA A 229 17.30 7.18 -0.45
C ALA A 229 16.83 5.83 0.10
N GLN A 230 15.53 5.62 0.26
CA GLN A 230 14.98 4.45 0.95
C GLN A 230 14.96 3.19 0.06
N ARG A 231 14.67 3.34 -1.24
CA ARG A 231 14.54 2.21 -2.16
C ARG A 231 15.84 1.87 -2.86
N ASN A 232 16.61 2.88 -3.27
CA ASN A 232 17.83 2.69 -4.07
C ASN A 232 19.11 2.97 -3.29
N GLY A 233 19.03 3.39 -2.03
CA GLY A 233 20.23 3.71 -1.23
C GLY A 233 21.07 4.83 -1.85
N ASN A 234 20.44 5.77 -2.58
CA ASN A 234 21.10 6.83 -3.35
C ASN A 234 22.02 6.36 -4.51
N ILE A 235 21.87 5.14 -5.01
CA ILE A 235 22.66 4.66 -6.16
C ILE A 235 22.46 5.53 -7.41
N ASN A 236 21.27 6.08 -7.63
CA ASN A 236 20.94 6.99 -8.73
C ASN A 236 20.89 8.46 -8.28
N TYR A 237 21.55 8.81 -7.18
CA TYR A 237 21.61 10.19 -6.71
C TYR A 237 22.54 11.04 -7.57
N PHE A 238 21.96 11.73 -8.56
CA PHE A 238 22.65 12.69 -9.43
C PHE A 238 22.45 14.15 -9.02
N ASP A 239 23.08 15.07 -9.77
CA ASP A 239 22.94 16.52 -9.59
C ASP A 239 21.47 17.01 -9.59
N SER A 240 20.57 16.30 -10.29
CA SER A 240 19.13 16.58 -10.27
C SER A 240 18.53 16.43 -8.87
N HIS A 241 18.92 15.41 -8.09
CA HIS A 241 18.45 15.22 -6.72
C HIS A 241 18.98 16.31 -5.79
N LEU A 242 20.25 16.69 -5.96
CA LEU A 242 20.81 17.82 -5.23
C LEU A 242 20.05 19.13 -5.53
N GLN A 243 19.66 19.35 -6.80
CA GLN A 243 18.85 20.50 -7.19
C GLN A 243 17.45 20.46 -6.57
N LEU A 244 16.80 19.29 -6.49
CA LEU A 244 15.52 19.13 -5.80
C LEU A 244 15.62 19.48 -4.31
N ALA A 245 16.64 18.98 -3.61
CA ALA A 245 16.85 19.29 -2.19
C ALA A 245 17.11 20.79 -1.96
N LYS A 246 17.85 21.45 -2.87
CA LYS A 246 18.06 22.91 -2.83
C LYS A 246 16.78 23.67 -3.11
N PHE A 247 16.02 23.26 -4.12
CA PHE A 247 14.73 23.86 -4.45
C PHE A 247 13.78 23.84 -3.25
N VAL A 248 13.65 22.69 -2.56
CA VAL A 248 12.85 22.57 -1.34
C VAL A 248 13.33 23.54 -0.26
N MET A 249 14.64 23.54 0.01
CA MET A 249 15.24 24.38 1.04
C MET A 249 15.02 25.88 0.77
N ASP A 250 15.41 26.34 -0.42
CA ASP A 250 15.43 27.75 -0.77
C ASP A 250 14.01 28.31 -0.88
N THR A 251 13.09 27.54 -1.48
CA THR A 251 11.69 27.95 -1.60
C THR A 251 11.04 28.09 -0.22
N LEU A 252 11.14 27.07 0.64
CA LEU A 252 10.54 27.13 1.98
C LEU A 252 11.15 28.23 2.84
N ILE A 253 12.46 28.49 2.76
CA ILE A 253 13.12 29.54 3.55
C ILE A 253 12.72 30.94 3.04
N ASN A 254 12.78 31.16 1.72
CA ASN A 254 12.62 32.48 1.13
C ASN A 254 11.16 32.90 0.98
N THR A 255 10.26 31.94 0.76
CA THR A 255 8.83 32.22 0.47
C THR A 255 7.87 31.65 1.51
N GLY A 256 8.34 30.78 2.41
CA GLY A 256 7.50 30.11 3.42
C GLY A 256 6.95 31.00 4.54
N GLY A 257 7.52 32.20 4.72
CA GLY A 257 7.13 33.11 5.80
C GLY A 257 7.27 32.46 7.18
N PHE A 258 8.33 31.66 7.39
CA PHE A 258 8.62 30.97 8.64
C PHE A 258 9.53 31.82 9.54
N ASP A 259 9.43 31.61 10.86
CA ASP A 259 10.34 32.24 11.82
C ASP A 259 11.79 31.71 11.67
N LYS A 260 12.76 32.44 12.23
CA LYS A 260 14.19 32.10 12.13
C LYS A 260 14.54 30.70 12.66
N LYS A 261 13.88 30.24 13.73
CA LYS A 261 14.12 28.92 14.31
C LYS A 261 13.63 27.83 13.36
N THR A 262 12.43 28.02 12.80
CA THR A 262 11.85 27.13 11.79
C THR A 262 12.67 27.10 10.51
N GLN A 263 13.09 28.26 9.98
CA GLN A 263 14.00 28.35 8.82
C GLN A 263 15.32 27.62 9.06
N THR A 264 15.89 27.72 10.27
CA THR A 264 17.13 27.01 10.62
C THR A 264 16.92 25.50 10.59
N LYS A 265 15.79 25.01 11.13
CA LYS A 265 15.46 23.58 11.11
C LYS A 265 15.21 23.06 9.69
N ILE A 266 14.43 23.79 8.87
CA ILE A 266 14.23 23.50 7.44
C ILE A 266 15.58 23.37 6.73
N LYS A 267 16.47 24.34 6.94
CA LYS A 267 17.82 24.33 6.36
C LYS A 267 18.62 23.10 6.77
N SER A 268 18.64 22.75 8.06
CA SER A 268 19.35 21.56 8.53
C SER A 268 18.75 20.26 8.01
N SER A 269 17.42 20.16 7.94
CA SER A 269 16.69 19.01 7.42
C SER A 269 16.97 18.81 5.94
N ALA A 270 16.79 19.84 5.12
CA ALA A 270 17.05 19.74 3.68
C ALA A 270 18.53 19.44 3.36
N LYS A 271 19.48 19.98 4.14
CA LYS A 271 20.91 19.65 4.00
C LYS A 271 21.23 18.18 4.29
N GLN A 272 20.46 17.49 5.12
CA GLN A 272 20.65 16.04 5.31
C GLN A 272 20.32 15.28 4.01
N LEU A 273 19.30 15.73 3.28
CA LEU A 273 18.88 15.13 2.00
C LEU A 273 19.81 15.46 0.82
N MET A 274 20.80 16.34 1.01
CA MET A 274 21.80 16.71 -0.03
C MET A 274 23.00 15.75 -0.09
N LYS A 275 23.14 14.83 0.87
CA LYS A 275 24.32 13.98 1.02
C LYS A 275 24.19 12.70 0.19
N ALA A 276 24.66 12.73 -1.05
CA ALA A 276 24.61 11.57 -1.95
C ALA A 276 25.16 10.27 -1.30
N GLY A 277 26.36 10.31 -0.73
CA GLY A 277 27.01 9.15 -0.11
C GLY A 277 26.49 8.77 1.29
N SER A 278 25.43 9.41 1.77
CA SER A 278 24.84 9.14 3.08
C SER A 278 23.32 9.26 2.98
N PRO A 279 22.64 8.28 2.34
CA PRO A 279 21.18 8.29 2.22
C PRO A 279 20.52 8.42 3.59
N TYR A 280 19.54 9.32 3.68
CA TYR A 280 18.75 9.49 4.89
C TYR A 280 17.53 8.58 4.83
N LEU A 281 17.49 7.58 5.70
CA LEU A 281 16.52 6.48 5.61
C LEU A 281 15.27 6.69 6.48
N GLU A 282 15.39 7.49 7.54
CA GLU A 282 14.28 7.74 8.46
C GLU A 282 13.24 8.70 7.86
N ASP A 283 11.95 8.46 8.15
CA ASP A 283 10.85 9.29 7.64
C ASP A 283 10.73 10.66 8.34
N ASP A 284 11.36 10.86 9.49
CA ASP A 284 11.18 12.06 10.33
C ASP A 284 11.59 13.38 9.64
N VAL A 285 12.69 13.38 8.88
CA VAL A 285 13.14 14.56 8.12
C VAL A 285 12.21 14.84 6.95
N TYR A 286 11.78 13.80 6.24
CA TYR A 286 10.88 13.95 5.09
C TYR A 286 9.51 14.44 5.57
N ASP A 287 8.94 13.80 6.57
CA ASP A 287 7.64 14.15 7.14
C ASP A 287 7.64 15.58 7.71
N TYR A 288 8.72 15.98 8.39
CA TYR A 288 8.88 17.36 8.83
C TYR A 288 8.88 18.35 7.67
N LEU A 289 9.59 18.07 6.58
CA LEU A 289 9.63 18.96 5.42
C LEU A 289 8.29 18.97 4.66
N VAL A 290 7.61 17.82 4.54
CA VAL A 290 6.25 17.72 3.97
C VAL A 290 5.28 18.56 4.79
N ASP A 291 5.33 18.52 6.11
CA ASP A 291 4.51 19.38 6.97
C ASP A 291 4.79 20.87 6.71
N LYS A 292 6.05 21.24 6.42
CA LYS A 292 6.38 22.62 6.03
C LYS A 292 5.90 22.99 4.63
N VAL A 293 5.84 22.04 3.70
CA VAL A 293 5.16 22.24 2.41
C VAL A 293 3.66 22.46 2.62
N CYS A 294 3.03 21.71 3.54
CA CYS A 294 1.62 21.88 3.88
C CYS A 294 1.35 23.26 4.53
N GLU A 295 2.16 23.68 5.50
CA GLU A 295 2.07 25.02 6.08
C GLU A 295 2.28 26.12 5.03
N PHE A 296 3.20 25.91 4.09
CA PHE A 296 3.41 26.83 2.97
C PHE A 296 2.18 26.91 2.06
N TYR A 297 1.58 25.77 1.71
CA TYR A 297 0.34 25.69 0.92
C TYR A 297 -0.84 26.39 1.63
N LEU A 298 -1.00 26.18 2.94
CA LEU A 298 -2.09 26.82 3.69
C LEU A 298 -1.96 28.36 3.74
N LYS A 299 -0.74 28.89 3.67
CA LYS A 299 -0.49 30.35 3.53
C LYS A 299 -0.64 30.85 2.09
N HIS A 300 -0.46 29.97 1.11
CA HIS A 300 -0.48 30.29 -0.32
C HIS A 300 -1.39 29.30 -1.06
N SER A 301 -2.67 29.33 -0.74
CA SER A 301 -3.66 28.39 -1.30
C SER A 301 -3.89 28.59 -2.80
N THR A 302 -3.54 29.77 -3.32
CA THR A 302 -3.52 30.03 -4.77
C THR A 302 -2.29 29.36 -5.40
N PRO A 303 -2.45 28.51 -6.44
CA PRO A 303 -1.33 27.86 -7.11
C PRO A 303 -0.28 28.87 -7.59
N ILE A 304 0.97 28.66 -7.20
CA ILE A 304 2.09 29.51 -7.63
C ILE A 304 2.74 28.82 -8.84
N PRO A 305 2.86 29.47 -10.00
CA PRO A 305 3.50 28.87 -11.17
C PRO A 305 4.94 28.44 -10.87
N HIS A 306 5.28 27.20 -11.23
CA HIS A 306 6.64 26.68 -11.15
C HIS A 306 7.32 26.75 -12.51
N ILE A 307 8.54 27.29 -12.54
CA ILE A 307 9.37 27.33 -13.75
C ILE A 307 10.16 26.04 -13.82
N HIS A 308 9.83 25.18 -14.79
CA HIS A 308 10.51 23.90 -14.95
C HIS A 308 12.01 24.07 -15.18
N ASN A 309 12.80 23.27 -14.46
CA ASN A 309 14.25 23.24 -14.59
C ASN A 309 14.66 22.13 -15.57
N PRO A 310 15.26 22.46 -16.73
CA PRO A 310 15.62 21.48 -17.74
C PRO A 310 16.72 20.50 -17.27
N ASN A 311 17.43 20.84 -16.19
CA ASN A 311 18.50 19.99 -15.62
C ASN A 311 17.97 18.96 -14.62
N ILE A 312 16.67 19.00 -14.28
CA ILE A 312 16.04 17.99 -13.43
C ILE A 312 15.46 16.91 -14.33
N LEU A 313 16.22 15.81 -14.47
CA LEU A 313 15.75 14.61 -15.15
C LEU A 313 14.54 14.04 -14.39
N CYS A 314 13.45 13.86 -15.12
CA CYS A 314 12.17 13.35 -14.62
C CYS A 314 12.22 11.84 -14.48
#